data_AF-A0A2P5DQX4-F1
#
_entry.id   AF-A0A2P5DQX4-F1
#
_cell.length_a   1.000
_cell.length_b   1.000
_cell.length_c   1.000
_cell.angle_alpha   90.00
_cell.angle_beta   90.00
_cell.angle_gamma   90.00
#
_symmetry.space_group_name_H-M   'P 1'
#
loop_
_entity.id
_entity.type
_entity.pdbx_description
1 polymer ?
#
loop_
_entity_poly.entity_id
_entity_poly.type
_entity_poly.pdbx_seq_one_letter_code
_entity_poly.pdbx_strand_id
1 'polypeptide(L)'
;MAEPASSSSSSLTGKSDGEIEEMLDRMLTRLALCDDPKLQPLLSKLLPITISSLSSHSSAVRNKVLEILSHLNKRVKHQPEIGLPLLELWNIYSEANAAPMVRNFCIVYIEMAFERVPTEEKVTLAPMLLVNVSKLPLQHQEIILRIVVKVIGDCHSSRIDDEVVAKYRAVSDSQDRELFIDFCLHTILYQPTSQRFGTMDIVRVVCKTIDLSSFRRNFCYDESLKGLVHLCSRQCSPGLSISQTNRVSGKQSLDRNMVLTRKLGVLNVIENMELAPELVYPLYLAASVDFQDPVIKRGEELLRKKANGTNLDDVNLMNKLFLLFN
;
A
#
# COMPACT_ATOMS: atom_id res chain seq x y z
N MET A 1 -28.41 -25.72 -7.96
CA MET A 1 -27.16 -26.14 -8.64
C MET A 1 -26.71 -24.95 -9.46
N ALA A 2 -25.67 -24.25 -9.00
CA ALA A 2 -25.11 -23.10 -9.70
C ALA A 2 -23.87 -23.59 -10.48
N GLU A 3 -23.85 -23.32 -11.79
CA GLU A 3 -22.71 -23.60 -12.65
C GLU A 3 -21.50 -22.72 -12.25
N PRO A 4 -20.26 -23.22 -12.35
CA PRO A 4 -19.08 -22.40 -12.15
C PRO A 4 -18.79 -21.59 -13.43
N ALA A 5 -18.59 -20.28 -13.27
CA ALA A 5 -18.13 -19.39 -14.32
C ALA A 5 -16.66 -19.69 -14.67
N SER A 6 -16.44 -20.55 -15.67
CA SER A 6 -15.12 -20.85 -16.23
C SER A 6 -15.06 -20.41 -17.71
N SER A 7 -14.69 -19.15 -18.04
CA SER A 7 -14.49 -18.81 -19.47
C SER A 7 -13.77 -17.48 -19.78
N SER A 8 -12.61 -17.20 -19.21
CA SER A 8 -11.82 -16.01 -19.63
C SER A 8 -10.41 -16.37 -20.11
N SER A 9 -9.69 -17.22 -19.38
CA SER A 9 -8.33 -17.66 -19.72
C SER A 9 -8.27 -18.65 -20.89
N SER A 10 -9.35 -19.38 -21.17
CA SER A 10 -9.43 -20.35 -22.28
C SER A 10 -9.53 -19.71 -23.68
N SER A 11 -9.67 -18.38 -23.77
CA SER A 11 -9.92 -17.69 -25.04
C SER A 11 -8.67 -17.36 -25.87
N LEU A 12 -7.47 -17.51 -25.29
CA LEU A 12 -6.18 -17.16 -25.92
C LEU A 12 -5.32 -18.38 -26.28
N THR A 13 -5.58 -19.54 -25.66
CA THR A 13 -4.77 -20.75 -25.86
C THR A 13 -4.95 -21.31 -27.26
N GLY A 14 -3.89 -21.31 -28.07
CA GLY A 14 -3.86 -21.90 -29.41
C GLY A 14 -4.14 -20.93 -30.56
N LYS A 15 -4.37 -19.65 -30.29
CA LYS A 15 -4.49 -18.62 -31.34
C LYS A 15 -3.13 -18.17 -31.83
N SER A 16 -3.02 -17.88 -33.13
CA SER A 16 -1.81 -17.26 -33.68
C SER A 16 -1.70 -15.79 -33.27
N ASP A 17 -0.49 -15.23 -33.26
CA ASP A 17 -0.28 -13.82 -32.91
C ASP A 17 -1.08 -12.87 -33.82
N GLY A 18 -1.26 -13.20 -35.10
CA GLY A 18 -2.07 -12.41 -36.04
C GLY A 18 -3.57 -12.43 -35.71
N GLU A 19 -4.11 -13.56 -35.24
CA GLU A 19 -5.50 -13.66 -34.80
C GLU A 19 -5.73 -12.87 -33.49
N ILE A 20 -4.74 -12.87 -32.59
CA ILE A 20 -4.77 -12.08 -31.36
C ILE A 20 -4.75 -10.59 -31.70
N GLU A 21 -3.89 -10.16 -32.62
CA GLU A 21 -3.80 -8.77 -33.07
C GLU A 21 -5.12 -8.29 -33.68
N GLU A 22 -5.71 -9.05 -34.61
CA GLU A 22 -7.00 -8.69 -35.22
C GLU A 22 -8.14 -8.63 -34.17
N MET A 23 -8.15 -9.55 -33.22
CA MET A 23 -9.09 -9.52 -32.11
C MET A 23 -8.94 -8.25 -31.26
N LEU A 24 -7.70 -7.85 -30.96
CA LEU A 24 -7.42 -6.63 -30.20
C LEU A 24 -7.83 -5.37 -30.97
N ASP A 25 -7.61 -5.31 -32.29
CA ASP A 25 -8.09 -4.19 -33.12
C ASP A 25 -9.61 -4.07 -33.05
N ARG A 26 -10.34 -5.19 -33.15
CA ARG A 26 -11.80 -5.20 -32.98
C ARG A 26 -12.20 -4.71 -31.59
N MET A 27 -11.46 -5.06 -30.54
CA MET A 27 -11.70 -4.55 -29.17
C MET A 27 -11.44 -3.05 -29.06
N LEU A 28 -10.39 -2.54 -29.70
CA LEU A 28 -10.06 -1.12 -29.72
C LEU A 28 -11.17 -0.31 -30.42
N THR A 29 -11.65 -0.76 -31.58
CA THR A 29 -12.78 -0.12 -32.26
C THR A 29 -14.04 -0.11 -31.40
N ARG A 30 -14.34 -1.23 -30.73
CA ARG A 30 -15.48 -1.31 -29.79
C ARG A 30 -15.33 -0.35 -28.62
N LEU A 31 -14.13 -0.20 -28.07
CA LEU A 31 -13.85 0.76 -26.98
C LEU A 31 -14.04 2.21 -27.44
N ALA A 32 -13.63 2.53 -28.68
CA ALA A 32 -13.77 3.86 -29.26
C ALA A 32 -15.25 4.24 -29.51
N LEU A 33 -16.09 3.29 -29.91
CA LEU A 33 -17.51 3.49 -30.22
C LEU A 33 -18.44 3.27 -29.01
N CYS A 34 -17.92 2.90 -27.84
CA CYS A 34 -18.74 2.55 -26.69
C CYS A 34 -19.24 3.80 -25.95
N ASP A 35 -20.56 3.90 -25.72
CA ASP A 35 -21.14 4.92 -24.84
C ASP A 35 -20.81 4.66 -23.36
N ASP A 36 -20.84 5.70 -22.53
CA ASP A 36 -20.49 5.62 -21.11
C ASP A 36 -21.31 4.59 -20.29
N PRO A 37 -22.65 4.45 -20.46
CA PRO A 37 -23.42 3.46 -19.70
C PRO A 37 -23.01 2.00 -19.98
N LYS A 38 -22.42 1.75 -21.15
CA LYS A 38 -21.97 0.42 -21.59
C LYS A 38 -20.49 0.19 -21.32
N LEU A 39 -19.77 1.22 -20.85
CA LEU A 39 -18.33 1.17 -20.68
C LEU A 39 -17.94 0.15 -19.61
N GLN A 40 -18.52 0.20 -18.41
CA GLN A 40 -18.19 -0.74 -17.34
C GLN A 40 -18.38 -2.21 -17.76
N PRO A 41 -19.54 -2.65 -18.31
CA PRO A 41 -19.69 -4.01 -18.83
C PRO A 41 -18.67 -4.40 -19.91
N LEU A 42 -18.28 -3.46 -20.77
CA LEU A 42 -17.25 -3.70 -21.79
C LEU A 42 -15.88 -3.91 -21.12
N LEU A 43 -15.51 -3.06 -20.17
CA LEU A 43 -14.21 -3.13 -19.47
C LEU A 43 -14.06 -4.40 -18.66
N SER A 44 -15.13 -4.90 -18.03
CA SER A 44 -15.12 -6.17 -17.29
C SER A 44 -14.64 -7.35 -18.14
N LYS A 45 -14.89 -7.32 -19.45
CA LYS A 45 -14.44 -8.36 -20.40
C LYS A 45 -13.15 -8.00 -21.11
N LEU A 46 -13.02 -6.74 -21.52
CA LEU A 46 -11.91 -6.26 -22.35
C LEU A 46 -10.60 -6.23 -21.57
N LEU A 47 -10.61 -5.74 -20.32
CA LEU A 47 -9.38 -5.52 -19.55
C LEU A 47 -8.63 -6.83 -19.23
N PRO A 48 -9.27 -7.90 -18.73
CA PRO A 48 -8.59 -9.18 -18.45
C PRO A 48 -7.96 -9.79 -19.70
N ILE A 49 -8.67 -9.77 -20.84
CA ILE A 49 -8.17 -10.32 -22.11
C ILE A 49 -6.99 -9.50 -22.64
N THR A 50 -7.11 -8.18 -22.59
CA THR A 50 -6.09 -7.23 -23.04
C THR A 50 -4.79 -7.42 -22.25
N ILE A 51 -4.88 -7.49 -20.90
CA ILE A 51 -3.69 -7.70 -20.07
C ILE A 51 -3.08 -9.09 -20.29
N SER A 52 -3.90 -10.13 -20.37
CA SER A 52 -3.42 -11.50 -20.63
C SER A 52 -2.64 -11.61 -21.95
N SER A 53 -3.03 -10.81 -22.96
CA SER A 53 -2.37 -10.76 -24.27
C SER A 53 -0.93 -10.19 -24.22
N LEU A 54 -0.52 -9.53 -23.13
CA LEU A 54 0.87 -9.10 -22.92
C LEU A 54 1.86 -10.26 -22.79
N SER A 55 1.37 -11.47 -22.58
CA SER A 55 2.20 -12.69 -22.60
C SER A 55 2.71 -13.06 -23.99
N SER A 56 2.08 -12.57 -25.08
CA SER A 56 2.54 -12.82 -26.45
C SER A 56 3.97 -12.31 -26.66
N HIS A 57 4.74 -12.99 -27.52
CA HIS A 57 6.09 -12.58 -27.91
C HIS A 57 6.09 -11.56 -29.06
N SER A 58 4.95 -11.36 -29.73
CA SER A 58 4.80 -10.38 -30.81
C SER A 58 4.81 -8.94 -30.28
N SER A 59 5.70 -8.12 -30.83
CA SER A 59 5.75 -6.68 -30.53
C SER A 59 4.49 -5.96 -31.03
N ALA A 60 3.90 -6.40 -32.13
CA ALA A 60 2.68 -5.82 -32.69
C ALA A 60 1.50 -6.00 -31.71
N VAL A 61 1.32 -7.21 -31.17
CA VAL A 61 0.31 -7.52 -30.14
C VAL A 61 0.53 -6.65 -28.89
N ARG A 62 1.77 -6.58 -28.38
CA ARG A 62 2.08 -5.76 -27.19
C ARG A 62 1.80 -4.28 -27.42
N ASN A 63 2.19 -3.73 -28.57
CA ASN A 63 1.94 -2.33 -28.91
C ASN A 63 0.44 -2.04 -28.98
N LYS A 64 -0.33 -2.96 -29.57
CA LYS A 64 -1.80 -2.84 -29.63
C LYS A 64 -2.44 -2.88 -28.25
N VAL A 65 -1.97 -3.76 -27.36
CA VAL A 65 -2.41 -3.78 -25.96
C VAL A 65 -2.14 -2.44 -25.29
N LEU A 66 -0.93 -1.89 -25.42
CA LEU A 66 -0.58 -0.60 -24.81
C LEU A 66 -1.43 0.56 -25.34
N GLU A 67 -1.77 0.54 -26.63
CA GLU A 67 -2.69 1.49 -27.24
C GLU A 67 -4.09 1.40 -26.59
N ILE A 68 -4.66 0.19 -26.51
CA ILE A 68 -5.95 -0.06 -25.86
C ILE A 68 -5.95 0.43 -24.40
N LEU A 69 -4.92 0.07 -23.63
CA LEU A 69 -4.79 0.47 -22.23
C LEU A 69 -4.67 2.00 -22.07
N SER A 70 -4.01 2.70 -23.02
CA SER A 70 -3.96 4.17 -23.02
C SER A 70 -5.35 4.79 -23.22
N HIS A 71 -6.12 4.28 -24.19
CA HIS A 71 -7.49 4.74 -24.42
C HIS A 71 -8.42 4.46 -23.25
N LEU A 72 -8.31 3.27 -22.66
CA LEU A 72 -9.06 2.88 -21.46
C LEU A 72 -8.76 3.85 -20.31
N ASN A 73 -7.48 4.08 -20.01
CA ASN A 73 -7.06 4.96 -18.93
C ASN A 73 -7.59 6.38 -19.09
N LYS A 74 -7.63 6.92 -20.32
CA LYS A 74 -8.21 8.24 -20.59
C LYS A 74 -9.68 8.32 -20.20
N ARG A 75 -10.46 7.26 -20.45
CA ARG A 75 -11.90 7.22 -20.13
C ARG A 75 -12.14 7.08 -18.62
N VAL A 76 -11.44 6.16 -17.95
CA VAL A 76 -11.69 5.86 -16.53
C VAL A 76 -11.02 6.83 -15.55
N LYS A 77 -10.11 7.71 -16.01
CA LYS A 77 -9.32 8.60 -15.14
C LYS A 77 -10.18 9.60 -14.35
N HIS A 78 -11.26 10.09 -14.95
CA HIS A 78 -12.13 11.10 -14.35
C HIS A 78 -13.52 10.57 -13.99
N GLN A 79 -13.68 9.24 -14.04
CA GLN A 79 -14.93 8.51 -13.81
C GLN A 79 -14.71 7.41 -12.75
N PRO A 80 -14.54 7.78 -11.46
CA PRO A 80 -14.28 6.83 -10.37
C PRO A 80 -15.42 5.83 -10.12
N GLU A 81 -16.65 6.14 -10.57
CA GLU A 81 -17.83 5.28 -10.50
C GLU A 81 -17.74 4.03 -11.40
N ILE A 82 -16.85 4.05 -12.40
CA ILE A 82 -16.70 2.93 -13.34
C ILE A 82 -15.85 1.84 -12.70
N GLY A 83 -16.50 0.78 -12.25
CA GLY A 83 -15.82 -0.39 -11.68
C GLY A 83 -14.86 -1.06 -12.66
N LEU A 84 -13.79 -1.64 -12.13
CA LEU A 84 -12.87 -2.51 -12.86
C LEU A 84 -12.98 -3.95 -12.35
N PRO A 85 -12.73 -4.97 -13.19
CA PRO A 85 -12.87 -6.39 -12.85
C PRO A 85 -11.79 -6.87 -11.87
N LEU A 86 -11.94 -6.55 -10.59
CA LEU A 86 -10.92 -6.80 -9.56
C LEU A 86 -10.60 -8.29 -9.38
N LEU A 87 -11.63 -9.15 -9.30
CA LEU A 87 -11.44 -10.58 -9.09
C LEU A 87 -10.73 -11.25 -10.28
N GLU A 88 -11.12 -10.90 -11.51
CA GLU A 88 -10.48 -11.42 -12.72
C GLU A 88 -9.02 -10.95 -12.84
N LEU A 89 -8.75 -9.69 -12.49
CA LEU A 89 -7.38 -9.16 -12.44
C LEU A 89 -6.52 -9.87 -11.40
N TRP A 90 -7.08 -10.14 -10.22
CA TRP A 90 -6.40 -10.89 -9.16
C TRP A 90 -6.10 -12.33 -9.57
N ASN A 91 -7.04 -12.98 -10.27
CA ASN A 91 -6.83 -14.33 -10.79
C ASN A 91 -5.67 -14.36 -11.79
N ILE A 92 -5.64 -13.44 -12.77
CA ILE A 92 -4.54 -13.33 -13.73
C ILE A 92 -3.21 -13.05 -13.02
N TYR A 93 -3.22 -12.17 -12.03
CA TYR A 93 -2.01 -11.83 -11.28
C TYR A 93 -1.46 -13.02 -10.46
N SER A 94 -2.37 -13.80 -9.88
CA SER A 94 -2.06 -14.91 -8.97
C SER A 94 -1.65 -16.20 -9.69
N GLU A 95 -1.82 -16.29 -11.02
CA GLU A 95 -1.40 -17.45 -11.81
C GLU A 95 0.11 -17.73 -11.65
N ALA A 96 0.45 -18.97 -11.29
CA ALA A 96 1.82 -19.37 -10.94
C ALA A 96 2.86 -19.02 -12.03
N ASN A 97 2.46 -19.12 -13.30
CA ASN A 97 3.32 -18.88 -14.46
C ASN A 97 2.96 -17.60 -15.23
N ALA A 98 2.23 -16.66 -14.61
CA ALA A 98 1.91 -15.39 -15.25
C ALA A 98 3.20 -14.65 -15.65
N ALA A 99 3.26 -14.24 -16.91
CA ALA A 99 4.42 -13.54 -17.47
C ALA A 99 4.71 -12.24 -16.68
N PRO A 100 5.98 -11.86 -16.46
CA PRO A 100 6.33 -10.66 -15.68
C PRO A 100 5.65 -9.38 -16.18
N MET A 101 5.55 -9.20 -17.50
CA MET A 101 4.87 -8.04 -18.09
C MET A 101 3.38 -8.02 -17.76
N VAL A 102 2.71 -9.17 -17.75
CA VAL A 102 1.30 -9.31 -17.34
C VAL A 102 1.16 -8.89 -15.88
N ARG A 103 2.00 -9.40 -14.98
CA ARG A 103 1.97 -9.06 -13.54
C ARG A 103 2.19 -7.56 -13.28
N ASN A 104 3.15 -6.94 -13.97
CA ASN A 104 3.47 -5.52 -13.83
C ASN A 104 2.31 -4.60 -14.25
N PHE A 105 1.54 -4.99 -15.27
CA PHE A 105 0.35 -4.25 -15.67
C PHE A 105 -0.86 -4.58 -14.78
N CYS A 106 -1.07 -5.86 -14.46
CA CYS A 106 -2.15 -6.29 -13.56
C CYS A 106 -2.14 -5.53 -12.24
N ILE A 107 -0.98 -5.41 -11.58
CA ILE A 107 -0.91 -4.78 -10.25
C ILE A 107 -1.38 -3.32 -10.24
N VAL A 108 -1.11 -2.57 -11.33
CA VAL A 108 -1.56 -1.18 -11.47
C VAL A 108 -3.08 -1.11 -11.57
N TYR A 109 -3.69 -2.02 -12.34
CA TYR A 109 -5.15 -2.07 -12.45
C TYR A 109 -5.82 -2.64 -11.20
N ILE A 110 -5.17 -3.54 -10.46
CA ILE A 110 -5.63 -4.00 -9.14
C ILE A 110 -5.68 -2.82 -8.18
N GLU A 111 -4.59 -2.02 -8.07
CA GLU A 111 -4.55 -0.81 -7.25
C GLU A 111 -5.71 0.14 -7.61
N MET A 112 -5.90 0.41 -8.90
CA MET A 112 -7.00 1.26 -9.39
C MET A 112 -8.39 0.66 -9.12
N ALA A 113 -8.56 -0.65 -9.24
CA ALA A 113 -9.84 -1.33 -9.03
C ALA A 113 -10.25 -1.28 -7.55
N PHE A 114 -9.30 -1.47 -6.63
CA PHE A 114 -9.53 -1.35 -5.18
C PHE A 114 -10.03 0.03 -4.76
N GLU A 115 -9.67 1.10 -5.48
CA GLU A 115 -10.19 2.43 -5.17
C GLU A 115 -11.68 2.56 -5.50
N ARG A 116 -12.17 1.81 -6.50
CA ARG A 116 -13.52 1.93 -7.07
C ARG A 116 -14.55 0.92 -6.53
N VAL A 117 -14.08 -0.19 -5.95
CA VAL A 117 -14.92 -1.24 -5.38
C VAL A 117 -15.68 -0.74 -4.14
N PRO A 118 -16.93 -1.18 -3.87
CA PRO A 118 -17.64 -0.82 -2.65
C PRO A 118 -16.94 -1.30 -1.37
N THR A 119 -17.12 -0.55 -0.27
CA THR A 119 -16.43 -0.79 1.00
C THR A 119 -16.58 -2.22 1.52
N GLU A 120 -17.77 -2.80 1.42
CA GLU A 120 -18.08 -4.17 1.88
C GLU A 120 -17.17 -5.22 1.22
N GLU A 121 -16.93 -5.06 -0.07
CA GLU A 121 -16.08 -5.95 -0.84
C GLU A 121 -14.60 -5.67 -0.55
N LYS A 122 -14.17 -4.41 -0.39
CA LYS A 122 -12.78 -4.07 0.00
C LYS A 122 -12.35 -4.78 1.29
N VAL A 123 -13.22 -4.74 2.30
CA VAL A 123 -12.97 -5.33 3.62
C VAL A 123 -12.79 -6.85 3.53
N THR A 124 -13.54 -7.51 2.63
CA THR A 124 -13.42 -8.96 2.42
C THR A 124 -12.16 -9.32 1.64
N LEU A 125 -11.77 -8.50 0.66
CA LEU A 125 -10.65 -8.81 -0.24
C LEU A 125 -9.27 -8.44 0.35
N ALA A 126 -9.18 -7.41 1.20
CA ALA A 126 -7.90 -6.92 1.71
C ALA A 126 -7.07 -7.99 2.46
N PRO A 127 -7.63 -8.82 3.37
CA PRO A 127 -6.88 -9.90 3.99
C PRO A 127 -6.33 -10.92 2.99
N MET A 128 -7.06 -11.19 1.89
CA MET A 128 -6.61 -12.16 0.88
C MET A 128 -5.37 -11.70 0.13
N LEU A 129 -5.15 -10.38 0.00
CA LEU A 129 -3.95 -9.86 -0.64
C LEU A 129 -2.67 -10.15 0.14
N LEU A 130 -2.77 -10.40 1.45
CA LEU A 130 -1.63 -10.73 2.29
C LEU A 130 -1.13 -12.15 2.08
N VAL A 131 -1.95 -13.04 1.51
CA VAL A 131 -1.57 -14.43 1.26
C VAL A 131 -0.51 -14.50 0.15
N ASN A 132 0.63 -15.10 0.45
CA ASN A 132 1.82 -15.20 -0.40
C ASN A 132 2.46 -13.86 -0.77
N VAL A 133 2.21 -12.78 -0.03
CA VAL A 133 2.76 -11.46 -0.34
C VAL A 133 4.30 -11.47 -0.33
N SER A 134 4.93 -12.23 0.58
CA SER A 134 6.39 -12.39 0.66
C SER A 134 7.03 -12.97 -0.61
N LYS A 135 6.27 -13.69 -1.43
CA LYS A 135 6.74 -14.33 -2.68
C LYS A 135 6.68 -13.40 -3.89
N LEU A 136 6.08 -12.21 -3.74
CA LEU A 136 5.91 -11.25 -4.83
C LEU A 136 7.17 -10.38 -4.99
N PRO A 137 7.42 -9.77 -6.17
CA PRO A 137 8.46 -8.77 -6.31
C PRO A 137 8.27 -7.61 -5.32
N LEU A 138 9.37 -7.09 -4.75
CA LEU A 138 9.35 -6.10 -3.67
C LEU A 138 8.41 -4.91 -3.94
N GLN A 139 8.44 -4.37 -5.16
CA GLN A 139 7.56 -3.26 -5.55
C GLN A 139 6.06 -3.63 -5.45
N HIS A 140 5.70 -4.85 -5.81
CA HIS A 140 4.32 -5.33 -5.73
C HIS A 140 3.91 -5.57 -4.28
N GLN A 141 4.82 -6.06 -3.43
CA GLN A 141 4.59 -6.18 -2.00
C GLN A 141 4.19 -4.82 -1.41
N GLU A 142 4.96 -3.77 -1.71
CA GLU A 142 4.67 -2.42 -1.21
C GLU A 142 3.34 -1.87 -1.71
N ILE A 143 2.96 -2.11 -2.97
CA ILE A 143 1.66 -1.70 -3.51
C ILE A 143 0.53 -2.41 -2.76
N ILE A 144 0.63 -3.73 -2.60
CA ILE A 144 -0.36 -4.54 -1.89
C ILE A 144 -0.49 -4.09 -0.43
N LEU A 145 0.63 -3.92 0.28
CA LEU A 145 0.62 -3.51 1.68
C LEU A 145 0.01 -2.11 1.86
N ARG A 146 0.27 -1.17 0.92
CA ARG A 146 -0.42 0.12 0.91
C ARG A 146 -1.92 0.01 0.70
N ILE A 147 -2.37 -0.86 -0.22
CA ILE A 147 -3.80 -1.12 -0.45
C ILE A 147 -4.43 -1.64 0.84
N VAL A 148 -3.83 -2.67 1.46
CA VAL A 148 -4.34 -3.28 2.69
C VAL A 148 -4.42 -2.26 3.83
N VAL A 149 -3.36 -1.51 4.10
CA VAL A 149 -3.36 -0.49 5.16
C VAL A 149 -4.34 0.64 4.87
N LYS A 150 -4.55 1.02 3.60
CA LYS A 150 -5.58 2.00 3.20
C LYS A 150 -6.97 1.48 3.55
N VAL A 151 -7.31 0.25 3.18
CA VAL A 151 -8.60 -0.38 3.53
C VAL A 151 -8.77 -0.47 5.04
N ILE A 152 -7.73 -0.87 5.77
CA ILE A 152 -7.74 -0.92 7.23
C ILE A 152 -8.04 0.46 7.84
N GLY A 153 -7.42 1.52 7.33
CA GLY A 153 -7.68 2.88 7.80
C GLY A 153 -9.11 3.33 7.52
N ASP A 154 -9.58 3.09 6.29
CA ASP A 154 -10.90 3.53 5.83
C ASP A 154 -12.04 2.77 6.53
N CYS A 155 -11.81 1.51 6.93
CA CYS A 155 -12.88 0.60 7.37
C CYS A 155 -12.77 0.17 8.84
N HIS A 156 -11.60 0.23 9.47
CA HIS A 156 -11.33 -0.40 10.78
C HIS A 156 -10.74 0.55 11.84
N SER A 157 -10.72 1.86 11.57
CA SER A 157 -10.17 2.86 12.49
C SER A 157 -10.90 2.95 13.84
N SER A 158 -12.20 2.64 13.89
CA SER A 158 -12.98 2.62 15.14
C SER A 158 -13.09 1.23 15.75
N ARG A 159 -13.45 0.23 14.94
CA ARG A 159 -13.57 -1.18 15.33
C ARG A 159 -13.41 -2.08 14.10
N ILE A 160 -13.10 -3.34 14.34
CA ILE A 160 -13.09 -4.40 13.32
C ILE A 160 -14.17 -5.43 13.65
N ASP A 161 -14.80 -5.98 12.61
CA ASP A 161 -15.80 -7.04 12.73
C ASP A 161 -15.14 -8.41 12.89
N ASP A 162 -15.73 -9.28 13.72
CA ASP A 162 -15.18 -10.60 14.05
C ASP A 162 -14.98 -11.50 12.81
N GLU A 163 -15.83 -11.38 11.79
CA GLU A 163 -15.68 -12.14 10.54
C GLU A 163 -14.42 -11.70 9.78
N VAL A 164 -14.12 -10.41 9.82
CA VAL A 164 -12.94 -9.82 9.16
C VAL A 164 -11.67 -10.14 9.96
N VAL A 165 -11.77 -10.13 11.29
CA VAL A 165 -10.69 -10.59 12.17
C VAL A 165 -10.28 -12.02 11.83
N ALA A 166 -11.26 -12.93 11.66
CA ALA A 166 -10.98 -14.31 11.29
C ALA A 166 -10.18 -14.42 9.97
N LYS A 167 -10.49 -13.56 8.98
CA LYS A 167 -9.76 -13.50 7.70
C LYS A 167 -8.32 -13.03 7.87
N TYR A 168 -8.06 -12.01 8.69
CA TYR A 168 -6.68 -11.57 8.99
C TYR A 168 -5.90 -12.63 9.78
N ARG A 169 -6.54 -13.34 10.72
CA ARG A 169 -5.92 -14.45 11.45
C ARG A 169 -5.57 -15.64 10.56
N ALA A 170 -6.34 -15.86 9.50
CA ALA A 170 -6.11 -16.96 8.56
C ALA A 170 -4.83 -16.81 7.72
N VAL A 171 -4.19 -15.62 7.72
CA VAL A 171 -2.85 -15.43 7.12
C VAL A 171 -1.83 -16.20 7.95
N SER A 172 -1.59 -17.45 7.56
CA SER A 172 -0.84 -18.44 8.34
C SER A 172 0.67 -18.35 8.15
N ASP A 173 1.14 -18.04 6.94
CA ASP A 173 2.55 -17.93 6.61
C ASP A 173 3.27 -16.88 7.48
N SER A 174 4.41 -17.25 8.06
CA SER A 174 5.14 -16.39 8.99
C SER A 174 5.82 -15.23 8.29
N GLN A 175 6.31 -15.41 7.06
CA GLN A 175 7.01 -14.36 6.30
C GLN A 175 6.02 -13.30 5.84
N ASP A 176 4.86 -13.72 5.32
CA ASP A 176 3.77 -12.81 4.94
C ASP A 176 3.35 -11.92 6.12
N ARG A 177 3.21 -12.55 7.29
CA ARG A 177 2.81 -11.91 8.54
C ARG A 177 3.86 -10.94 9.06
N GLU A 178 5.13 -11.35 9.10
CA GLU A 178 6.24 -10.47 9.51
C GLU A 178 6.37 -9.26 8.58
N LEU A 179 6.27 -9.47 7.27
CA LEU A 179 6.31 -8.40 6.28
C LEU A 179 5.15 -7.40 6.45
N PHE A 180 3.95 -7.91 6.75
CA PHE A 180 2.80 -7.06 7.06
C PHE A 180 3.01 -6.25 8.34
N ILE A 181 3.49 -6.88 9.43
CA ILE A 181 3.74 -6.21 10.71
C ILE A 181 4.84 -5.15 10.56
N ASP A 182 5.91 -5.44 9.83
CA ASP A 182 6.98 -4.48 9.50
C ASP A 182 6.42 -3.26 8.76
N PHE A 183 5.55 -3.47 7.77
CA PHE A 183 4.89 -2.38 7.06
C PHE A 183 3.94 -1.58 7.96
N CYS A 184 3.22 -2.25 8.87
CA CYS A 184 2.39 -1.62 9.87
C CYS A 184 3.21 -0.76 10.84
N LEU A 185 4.38 -1.23 11.29
CA LEU A 185 5.29 -0.45 12.12
C LEU A 185 5.76 0.82 11.39
N HIS A 186 6.17 0.70 10.13
CA HIS A 186 6.52 1.87 9.32
C HIS A 186 5.33 2.85 9.16
N THR A 187 4.10 2.33 9.08
CA THR A 187 2.89 3.16 9.04
C THR A 187 2.67 3.90 10.36
N ILE A 188 2.93 3.26 11.51
CA ILE A 188 2.86 3.90 12.84
C ILE A 188 3.94 4.98 12.98
N LEU A 189 5.17 4.71 12.55
CA LEU A 189 6.27 5.67 12.60
C LEU A 189 6.12 6.82 11.60
N TYR A 190 5.34 6.64 10.53
CA TYR A 190 5.14 7.65 9.51
C TYR A 190 4.53 8.93 10.09
N GLN A 191 5.14 10.06 9.76
CA GLN A 191 4.66 11.40 10.06
C GLN A 191 4.50 12.16 8.74
N PRO A 192 3.31 12.76 8.49
CA PRO A 192 3.13 13.61 7.33
C PRO A 192 4.19 14.70 7.33
N THR A 193 4.93 14.83 6.25
CA THR A 193 5.80 15.98 6.04
C THR A 193 4.90 17.19 5.86
N SER A 194 4.61 17.88 6.96
CA SER A 194 3.88 19.13 6.93
C SER A 194 4.56 20.03 5.91
N GLN A 195 3.82 20.56 4.94
CA GLN A 195 4.26 21.64 4.05
C GLN A 195 4.46 22.97 4.83
N ARG A 196 4.84 22.86 6.11
CA ARG A 196 5.01 23.89 7.13
C ARG A 196 5.98 23.38 8.21
N PHE A 197 7.23 23.18 7.83
CA PHE A 197 8.33 23.48 8.75
C PHE A 197 8.94 24.78 8.28
N GLY A 198 8.33 25.89 8.71
CA GLY A 198 8.95 27.20 8.54
C GLY A 198 10.31 27.17 9.24
N THR A 199 11.33 27.73 8.61
CA THR A 199 12.74 27.79 9.01
C THR A 199 12.97 28.20 10.49
N MET A 200 11.96 28.75 11.16
CA MET A 200 11.99 29.24 12.53
C MET A 200 11.88 28.16 13.63
N ASP A 201 11.24 27.00 13.39
CA ASP A 201 11.07 26.00 14.46
C ASP A 201 12.27 25.03 14.58
N ILE A 202 13.00 24.77 13.48
CA ILE A 202 14.28 24.05 13.54
C ILE A 202 15.32 24.85 14.33
N VAL A 203 15.36 26.17 14.14
CA VAL A 203 16.22 27.06 14.94
C VAL A 203 15.84 26.98 16.42
N ARG A 204 14.55 26.89 16.75
CA ARG A 204 14.07 26.76 18.14
C ARG A 204 14.42 25.41 18.78
N VAL A 205 14.36 24.31 18.03
CA VAL A 205 14.75 22.97 18.52
C VAL A 205 16.27 22.89 18.69
N VAL A 206 17.05 23.31 17.69
CA VAL A 206 18.53 23.31 17.76
C VAL A 206 19.04 24.23 18.87
N CYS A 207 18.43 25.40 19.08
CA CYS A 207 18.77 26.30 20.19
C CYS A 207 18.34 25.79 21.58
N LYS A 208 17.46 24.79 21.66
CA LYS A 208 17.08 24.16 22.94
C LYS A 208 18.00 22.99 23.31
N THR A 209 18.52 22.27 22.32
CA THR A 209 19.37 21.09 22.57
C THR A 209 20.86 21.44 22.73
N ILE A 210 21.29 22.60 22.20
CA ILE A 210 22.64 23.11 22.38
C ILE A 210 22.53 24.38 23.24
N ASP A 211 23.05 24.36 24.47
CA ASP A 211 23.11 25.56 25.31
C ASP A 211 24.10 26.57 24.73
N LEU A 212 23.62 27.36 23.75
CA LEU A 212 24.37 28.39 23.04
C LEU A 212 24.23 29.76 23.70
N SER A 213 23.93 29.82 25.00
CA SER A 213 23.90 31.08 25.77
C SER A 213 25.21 31.89 25.63
N SER A 214 26.32 31.23 25.33
CA SER A 214 27.63 31.86 25.08
C SER A 214 27.89 32.29 23.63
N PHE A 215 27.05 31.91 22.65
CA PHE A 215 27.34 32.09 21.21
C PHE A 215 26.42 33.12 20.53
N ARG A 216 25.99 34.14 21.26
CA ARG A 216 24.94 35.06 20.81
C ARG A 216 25.41 36.28 20.02
N ARG A 217 26.64 36.30 19.47
CA ARG A 217 27.16 37.56 18.92
C ARG A 217 27.67 37.63 17.49
N ASN A 218 27.92 36.55 16.75
CA ASN A 218 28.29 36.69 15.34
C ASN A 218 28.00 35.41 14.55
N PHE A 219 26.88 35.36 13.84
CA PHE A 219 26.77 34.50 12.66
C PHE A 219 26.24 35.36 11.51
N CYS A 220 27.15 35.72 10.62
CA CYS A 220 26.82 36.00 9.23
C CYS A 220 26.39 34.66 8.61
N TYR A 221 25.35 34.65 7.78
CA TYR A 221 24.84 33.45 7.12
C TYR A 221 25.96 32.74 6.33
N ASP A 222 26.53 31.67 6.88
CA ASP A 222 27.58 30.88 6.25
C ASP A 222 26.99 29.73 5.40
N GLU A 223 27.64 29.44 4.27
CA GLU A 223 27.32 28.37 3.30
C GLU A 223 27.27 26.97 3.96
N SER A 224 28.00 26.77 5.06
CA SER A 224 28.04 25.52 5.83
C SER A 224 26.67 25.11 6.41
N LEU A 225 25.83 26.09 6.81
CA LEU A 225 24.47 25.83 7.30
C LEU A 225 23.48 25.55 6.16
N LYS A 226 23.76 25.99 4.92
CA LYS A 226 22.93 25.64 3.77
C LYS A 226 23.02 24.15 3.47
N GLY A 227 24.17 23.51 3.67
CA GLY A 227 24.30 22.04 3.58
C GLY A 227 23.41 21.31 4.59
N LEU A 228 23.37 21.78 5.83
CA LEU A 228 22.53 21.24 6.90
C LEU A 228 21.03 21.48 6.67
N VAL A 229 20.67 22.65 6.15
CA VAL A 229 19.29 23.00 5.74
C VAL A 229 18.86 22.22 4.48
N HIS A 230 19.79 21.91 3.57
CA HIS A 230 19.54 21.10 2.38
C HIS A 230 19.37 19.61 2.73
N LEU A 231 20.06 19.09 3.74
CA LEU A 231 19.78 17.75 4.29
C LEU A 231 18.42 17.68 5.00
N CYS A 232 18.05 18.71 5.77
CA CYS A 232 16.74 18.77 6.46
C CYS A 232 15.53 19.04 5.55
N SER A 233 15.73 19.39 4.28
CA SER A 233 14.63 19.60 3.31
C SER A 233 14.19 18.31 2.59
N ARG A 234 14.85 17.17 2.86
CA ARG A 234 14.38 15.84 2.47
C ARG A 234 13.68 15.11 3.64
N GLN A 235 12.48 15.59 3.95
CA GLN A 235 11.25 14.79 4.05
C GLN A 235 11.38 13.32 4.53
N CYS A 236 11.94 13.06 5.71
CA CYS A 236 11.88 11.74 6.34
C CYS A 236 11.16 11.85 7.67
N SER A 237 10.24 10.92 7.94
CA SER A 237 9.67 10.80 9.28
C SER A 237 10.75 10.31 10.25
N PRO A 238 10.81 10.81 11.50
CA PRO A 238 11.74 10.31 12.50
C PRO A 238 11.63 8.78 12.65
N GLY A 239 12.77 8.08 12.70
CA GLY A 239 12.83 6.62 12.78
C GLY A 239 12.52 5.87 11.46
N LEU A 240 12.40 6.59 10.34
CA LEU A 240 12.28 6.01 9.00
C LEU A 240 13.35 6.55 8.06
N SER A 241 13.95 5.66 7.28
CA SER A 241 14.73 6.01 6.09
C SER A 241 13.85 6.60 4.97
N ILE A 242 14.48 7.18 3.95
CA ILE A 242 13.80 7.70 2.75
C ILE A 242 12.99 6.58 2.06
N SER A 243 13.55 5.38 1.91
CA SER A 243 12.86 4.26 1.28
C SER A 243 11.67 3.79 2.11
N GLN A 244 11.81 3.73 3.43
CA GLN A 244 10.69 3.38 4.33
C GLN A 244 9.59 4.46 4.35
N THR A 245 9.96 5.73 4.25
CA THR A 245 8.97 6.82 4.12
C THR A 245 8.21 6.68 2.79
N ASN A 246 8.92 6.45 1.69
CA ASN A 246 8.35 6.30 0.35
C ASN A 246 7.50 5.04 0.18
N ARG A 247 7.83 3.92 0.83
CA ARG A 247 6.99 2.72 0.74
C ARG A 247 5.63 2.91 1.42
N VAL A 248 5.54 3.75 2.46
CA VAL A 248 4.27 4.06 3.15
C VAL A 248 3.42 5.05 2.37
N SER A 249 4.01 6.16 1.89
CA SER A 249 3.28 7.18 1.13
C SER A 249 2.97 6.75 -0.31
N GLY A 250 3.87 6.00 -0.94
CA GLY A 250 3.78 5.67 -2.36
C GLY A 250 3.79 6.94 -3.21
N LYS A 251 2.87 7.02 -4.19
CA LYS A 251 2.75 8.18 -5.09
C LYS A 251 1.89 9.32 -4.51
N GLN A 252 1.13 9.05 -3.44
CA GLN A 252 0.16 9.99 -2.89
C GLN A 252 0.64 10.53 -1.54
N SER A 253 0.63 11.84 -1.36
CA SER A 253 0.85 12.44 -0.04
C SER A 253 -0.29 12.05 0.91
N LEU A 254 0.05 11.58 2.11
CA LEU A 254 -0.94 11.24 3.13
C LEU A 254 -1.19 12.45 4.02
N ASP A 255 -2.44 12.90 4.10
CA ASP A 255 -2.80 13.97 5.02
C ASP A 255 -2.90 13.47 6.47
N ARG A 256 -3.05 14.41 7.40
CA ARG A 256 -3.10 14.13 8.85
C ARG A 256 -4.25 13.19 9.24
N ASN A 257 -5.40 13.29 8.59
CA ASN A 257 -6.57 12.46 8.88
C ASN A 257 -6.40 11.07 8.28
N MET A 258 -5.87 10.97 7.05
CA MET A 258 -5.55 9.68 6.42
C MET A 258 -4.54 8.89 7.26
N VAL A 259 -3.52 9.57 7.80
CA VAL A 259 -2.55 8.91 8.69
C VAL A 259 -3.21 8.48 9.99
N LEU A 260 -4.05 9.32 10.60
CA LEU A 260 -4.77 9.00 11.83
C LEU A 260 -5.59 7.72 11.70
N THR A 261 -6.44 7.66 10.67
CA THR A 261 -7.36 6.53 10.49
C THR A 261 -6.58 5.25 10.19
N ARG A 262 -5.53 5.33 9.36
CA ARG A 262 -4.63 4.18 9.09
C ARG A 262 -3.96 3.66 10.35
N LYS A 263 -3.40 4.55 11.19
CA LYS A 263 -2.73 4.14 12.44
C LYS A 263 -3.69 3.48 13.41
N LEU A 264 -4.85 4.08 13.65
CA LEU A 264 -5.87 3.48 14.52
C LEU A 264 -6.39 2.14 13.98
N GLY A 265 -6.64 2.06 12.67
CA GLY A 265 -7.07 0.81 12.04
C GLY A 265 -6.01 -0.28 12.16
N VAL A 266 -4.74 0.04 11.93
CA VAL A 266 -3.62 -0.89 12.11
C VAL A 266 -3.58 -1.41 13.54
N LEU A 267 -3.68 -0.54 14.55
CA LEU A 267 -3.69 -0.96 15.96
C LEU A 267 -4.86 -1.90 16.27
N ASN A 268 -6.05 -1.62 15.74
CA ASN A 268 -7.23 -2.46 15.94
C ASN A 268 -7.10 -3.83 15.26
N VAL A 269 -6.58 -3.88 14.03
CA VAL A 269 -6.35 -5.15 13.32
C VAL A 269 -5.28 -5.97 14.03
N ILE A 270 -4.14 -5.36 14.35
CA ILE A 270 -2.98 -6.04 14.95
C ILE A 270 -3.30 -6.59 16.34
N GLU A 271 -4.05 -5.88 17.18
CA GLU A 271 -4.56 -6.42 18.46
C GLU A 271 -5.36 -7.71 18.22
N ASN A 272 -6.26 -7.69 17.23
CA ASN A 272 -7.17 -8.79 16.97
C ASN A 272 -6.53 -9.94 16.19
N MET A 273 -5.30 -9.81 15.67
CA MET A 273 -4.57 -10.91 15.02
C MET A 273 -3.93 -11.90 16.00
N GLU A 274 -3.99 -11.64 17.32
CA GLU A 274 -3.47 -12.53 18.38
C GLU A 274 -2.00 -12.93 18.20
N LEU A 275 -1.19 -11.95 17.84
CA LEU A 275 0.24 -12.15 17.55
C LEU A 275 1.09 -12.27 18.82
N ALA A 276 2.26 -12.90 18.65
CA ALA A 276 3.28 -13.01 19.67
C ALA A 276 3.71 -11.61 20.16
N PRO A 277 3.85 -11.39 21.48
CA PRO A 277 4.18 -10.08 22.04
C PRO A 277 5.42 -9.44 21.41
N GLU A 278 6.45 -10.23 21.11
CA GLU A 278 7.74 -9.78 20.57
C GLU A 278 7.61 -9.17 19.16
N LEU A 279 6.58 -9.55 18.40
CA LEU A 279 6.31 -8.99 17.07
C LEU A 279 5.60 -7.64 17.14
N VAL A 280 4.71 -7.46 18.11
CA VAL A 280 3.80 -6.29 18.18
C VAL A 280 4.26 -5.23 19.18
N TYR A 281 5.13 -5.59 20.12
CA TYR A 281 5.62 -4.68 21.15
C TYR A 281 6.30 -3.42 20.58
N PRO A 282 7.21 -3.50 19.58
CA PRO A 282 7.80 -2.30 18.96
C PRO A 282 6.74 -1.38 18.32
N LEU A 283 5.69 -1.97 17.74
CA LEU A 283 4.60 -1.24 17.10
C LEU A 283 3.76 -0.48 18.13
N TYR A 284 3.40 -1.12 19.25
CA TYR A 284 2.65 -0.46 20.32
C TYR A 284 3.50 0.60 21.05
N LEU A 285 4.81 0.36 21.19
CA LEU A 285 5.74 1.34 21.75
C LEU A 285 5.79 2.59 20.88
N ALA A 286 5.98 2.42 19.58
CA ALA A 286 5.98 3.53 18.62
C ALA A 286 4.63 4.31 18.65
N ALA A 287 3.51 3.59 18.75
CA ALA A 287 2.19 4.22 18.83
C ALA A 287 1.98 5.03 20.12
N SER A 288 2.56 4.62 21.25
CA SER A 288 2.44 5.32 22.54
C SER A 288 3.14 6.68 22.59
N VAL A 289 4.05 6.93 21.65
CA VAL A 289 4.79 8.21 21.53
C VAL A 289 4.44 8.94 20.23
N ASP A 290 3.28 8.61 19.64
CA ASP A 290 2.80 9.22 18.41
C ASP A 290 2.54 10.73 18.56
N PHE A 291 2.37 11.45 17.45
CA PHE A 291 2.03 12.88 17.44
C PHE A 291 0.50 13.14 17.48
N GLN A 292 -0.32 12.10 17.42
CA GLN A 292 -1.78 12.18 17.48
C GLN A 292 -2.31 11.53 18.75
N ASP A 293 -2.95 12.31 19.63
CA ASP A 293 -3.47 11.85 20.92
C ASP A 293 -4.32 10.57 20.87
N PRO A 294 -5.21 10.34 19.87
CA PRO A 294 -5.96 9.08 19.79
C PRO A 294 -5.05 7.86 19.61
N VAL A 295 -3.96 8.00 18.85
CA VAL A 295 -2.99 6.93 18.61
C VAL A 295 -2.17 6.67 19.87
N ILE A 296 -1.73 7.73 20.56
CA ILE A 296 -1.04 7.64 21.87
C ILE A 296 -1.87 6.82 22.86
N LYS A 297 -3.13 7.23 23.08
CA LYS A 297 -4.03 6.57 24.04
C LYS A 297 -4.21 5.09 23.71
N ARG A 298 -4.40 4.78 22.42
CA ARG A 298 -4.57 3.40 21.96
C ARG A 298 -3.28 2.58 22.10
N GLY A 299 -2.13 3.16 21.79
CA GLY A 299 -0.81 2.55 21.96
C GLY A 299 -0.53 2.20 23.43
N GLU A 300 -0.76 3.14 24.35
CA GLU A 300 -0.61 2.91 25.79
C GLU A 300 -1.51 1.79 26.32
N GLU A 301 -2.77 1.77 25.87
CA GLU A 301 -3.73 0.72 26.23
C GLU A 301 -3.21 -0.67 25.82
N LEU A 302 -2.74 -0.80 24.57
CA LEU A 302 -2.26 -2.07 24.02
C LEU A 302 -0.92 -2.50 24.64
N LEU A 303 -0.02 -1.54 24.92
CA LEU A 303 1.20 -1.82 25.67
C LEU A 303 0.89 -2.40 27.04
N ARG A 304 -0.01 -1.79 27.81
CA ARG A 304 -0.39 -2.30 29.15
C ARG A 304 -0.98 -3.71 29.08
N LYS A 305 -1.81 -3.99 28.06
CA LYS A 305 -2.38 -5.33 27.83
C LYS A 305 -1.32 -6.39 27.54
N LYS A 306 -0.25 -6.05 26.82
CA LYS A 306 0.80 -6.99 26.38
C LYS A 306 2.09 -6.95 27.20
N ALA A 307 2.24 -5.98 28.11
CA ALA A 307 3.43 -5.78 28.94
C ALA A 307 3.82 -7.04 29.72
N ASN A 308 2.85 -7.74 30.31
CA ASN A 308 3.12 -8.91 31.15
C ASN A 308 3.62 -10.14 30.36
N GLY A 309 3.43 -10.17 29.04
CA GLY A 309 3.81 -11.29 28.19
C GLY A 309 5.11 -11.08 27.40
N THR A 310 5.76 -9.91 27.55
CA THR A 310 6.91 -9.55 26.72
C THR A 310 8.22 -9.85 27.44
N ASN A 311 9.08 -10.67 26.84
CA ASN A 311 10.43 -10.93 27.37
C ASN A 311 11.42 -9.84 26.90
N LEU A 312 11.72 -8.86 27.76
CA LEU A 312 12.66 -7.78 27.45
C LEU A 312 14.14 -8.23 27.44
N ASP A 313 14.43 -9.45 27.89
CA ASP A 313 15.77 -10.05 27.78
C ASP A 313 15.98 -10.74 26.43
N ASP A 314 14.96 -10.81 25.56
CA ASP A 314 15.10 -11.33 24.21
C ASP A 314 15.94 -10.38 23.33
N VAL A 315 17.11 -10.86 22.93
CA VAL A 315 18.05 -10.14 22.05
C VAL A 315 17.38 -9.73 20.73
N ASN A 316 16.49 -10.55 20.17
CA ASN A 316 15.82 -10.22 18.91
C ASN A 316 14.84 -9.05 19.07
N LEU A 317 14.07 -9.05 20.16
CA LEU A 317 13.20 -7.93 20.50
C LEU A 317 14.01 -6.66 20.75
N MET A 318 15.09 -6.76 21.53
CA MET A 318 15.96 -5.61 21.81
C MET A 318 16.58 -5.04 20.54
N ASN A 319 17.05 -5.88 19.61
CA ASN A 319 17.54 -5.45 18.31
C ASN A 319 16.46 -4.69 17.52
N LYS A 320 15.22 -5.18 17.50
CA LYS A 320 14.09 -4.48 16.85
C LYS A 320 13.79 -3.13 17.50
N LEU A 321 13.90 -3.04 18.83
CA LEU A 321 13.70 -1.78 19.55
C LEU A 321 14.79 -0.76 19.23
N PHE A 322 16.05 -1.18 19.11
CA PHE A 322 17.14 -0.28 18.68
C PHE A 322 16.91 0.28 17.27
N LEU A 323 16.28 -0.47 16.38
CA LEU A 323 15.94 0.02 15.03
C LEU A 323 14.90 1.14 15.03
N LEU A 324 14.13 1.35 16.11
CA LEU A 324 13.22 2.49 16.24
C LEU A 324 13.95 3.84 16.41
N PHE A 325 15.22 3.80 16.82
CA PHE A 325 16.01 4.97 17.19
C PHE A 325 17.14 5.30 16.19
N ASN A 326 17.27 4.54 15.11
CA ASN A 326 18.24 4.77 14.03
C ASN A 326 17.57 5.36 12.79
#